data_AF-R4NH05-F1
#
_entry.id   AF-R4NH05-F1
#
_cell.length_a   1.000
_cell.length_b   1.000
_cell.length_c   1.000
_cell.angle_alpha   90.00
_cell.angle_beta   90.00
_cell.angle_gamma   90.00
#
_symmetry.space_group_name_H-M   'P 1'
#
loop_
_entity.id
_entity.type
_entity.pdbx_description
1 polymer ?
#
loop_
_entity_poly.entity_id
_entity_poly.type
_entity_poly.pdbx_seq_one_letter_code
_entity_poly.pdbx_strand_id
1 'polypeptide(L)'
;QSLEDLDNSLRKLNSRLFVVRGQPTDVFPRLFREWGVTRLTFEYDSEPFGKERDAAIVKLAKEAGVEVVIENSHTLYDLDRIIELNGHKPPLTYKRFQAIISRMELPKKPVSTVISQQMETCKVDIQENHDDVYGVPSLEELGFPTDGLAPAVWQGGETEALARLDKHLERKAWVANYERPRMNANSLLASPTGLSPYLRFGCLSCRLFYYRLWELYKKVKRNSTPPLSLYGQLLWREFFYTAATNNPKFDRMEGNPICIQIPWDRNPEALAKWAEGKTGFPWIDAIMTQLRQEGWIHHLARHAVACFL
;
A
#
# COMPACT_ATOMS: atom_id res chain seq x y z
N GLN A 1 1.78 -7.78 -13.31
CA GLN A 1 0.39 -7.28 -13.17
C GLN A 1 0.27 -5.78 -12.87
N SER A 2 0.57 -5.26 -11.67
CA SER A 2 0.39 -3.80 -11.42
C SER A 2 1.26 -2.92 -12.32
N LEU A 3 2.49 -3.36 -12.61
CA LEU A 3 3.38 -2.68 -13.56
C LEU A 3 2.84 -2.75 -15.01
N GLU A 4 2.27 -3.89 -15.43
CA GLU A 4 1.62 -4.01 -16.74
C GLU A 4 0.42 -3.07 -16.87
N ASP A 5 -0.41 -2.96 -15.83
CA ASP A 5 -1.57 -2.06 -15.83
C ASP A 5 -1.15 -0.58 -15.92
N LEU A 6 -0.05 -0.21 -15.26
CA LEU A 6 0.55 1.11 -15.37
C LEU A 6 1.12 1.36 -16.77
N ASP A 7 1.87 0.41 -17.35
CA ASP A 7 2.38 0.52 -18.74
C ASP A 7 1.21 0.66 -19.74
N ASN A 8 0.16 -0.14 -19.57
CA ASN A 8 -1.04 -0.08 -20.41
C ASN A 8 -1.77 1.26 -20.31
N SER A 9 -1.79 1.88 -19.12
CA SER A 9 -2.38 3.20 -18.93
C SER A 9 -1.52 4.31 -19.54
N LEU A 10 -0.19 4.22 -19.41
CA LEU A 10 0.75 5.15 -20.04
C LEU A 10 0.74 5.05 -21.57
N ARG A 11 0.56 3.85 -22.14
CA ARG A 11 0.41 3.64 -23.59
C ARG A 11 -0.75 4.44 -24.18
N LYS A 12 -1.87 4.55 -23.46
CA LYS A 12 -3.03 5.37 -23.86
C LYS A 12 -2.72 6.88 -23.89
N LEU A 13 -1.66 7.29 -23.21
CA LEU A 13 -1.15 8.66 -23.16
C LEU A 13 0.08 8.88 -24.08
N ASN A 14 0.32 7.97 -25.03
CA ASN A 14 1.50 7.96 -25.90
C ASN A 14 2.83 7.95 -25.13
N SER A 15 2.86 7.26 -23.99
CA SER A 15 4.05 7.04 -23.16
C SER A 15 4.20 5.56 -22.82
N ARG A 16 5.21 5.22 -22.03
CA ARG A 16 5.52 3.85 -21.59
C ARG A 16 6.06 3.86 -20.16
N LEU A 17 5.91 2.74 -19.47
CA LEU A 17 6.65 2.48 -18.24
C LEU A 17 8.07 2.04 -18.58
N PHE A 18 9.06 2.65 -17.91
CA PHE A 18 10.47 2.27 -18.01
C PHE A 18 10.88 1.47 -16.78
N VAL A 19 10.90 0.13 -16.89
CA VAL A 19 11.32 -0.74 -15.79
C VAL A 19 12.84 -0.94 -15.85
N VAL A 20 13.57 -0.12 -15.10
CA VAL A 20 15.03 -0.19 -15.03
C VAL A 20 15.45 -1.27 -14.02
N ARG A 21 16.21 -2.26 -14.48
CA ARG A 21 16.76 -3.32 -13.61
C ARG A 21 17.99 -2.79 -12.87
N GLY A 22 18.04 -3.01 -11.56
CA GLY A 22 19.17 -2.66 -10.70
C GLY A 22 18.74 -2.01 -9.39
N GLN A 23 19.72 -1.68 -8.53
CA GLN A 23 19.47 -0.94 -7.30
C GLN A 23 19.40 0.56 -7.56
N PRO A 24 18.50 1.31 -6.90
CA PRO A 24 18.34 2.75 -7.12
C PRO A 24 19.65 3.56 -7.05
N THR A 25 20.48 3.30 -6.04
CA THR A 25 21.76 4.01 -5.82
C THR A 25 22.76 3.80 -6.96
N ASP A 26 22.64 2.69 -7.69
CA ASP A 26 23.57 2.34 -8.78
C ASP A 26 23.04 2.87 -10.12
N VAL A 27 21.72 2.85 -10.32
CA VAL A 27 21.12 3.23 -11.61
C VAL A 27 20.92 4.74 -11.74
N PHE A 28 20.50 5.45 -10.70
CA PHE A 28 20.16 6.88 -10.79
C PHE A 28 21.30 7.77 -11.31
N PRO A 29 22.56 7.62 -10.85
CA PRO A 29 23.67 8.44 -11.36
C PRO A 29 23.87 8.31 -12.87
N ARG A 30 23.68 7.09 -13.41
CA ARG A 30 23.73 6.83 -14.85
C ARG A 30 22.53 7.47 -15.56
N LEU A 31 21.32 7.23 -15.05
CA LEU A 31 20.07 7.72 -15.66
C LEU A 31 20.02 9.26 -15.71
N PHE A 32 20.45 9.95 -14.65
CA PHE A 32 20.49 11.42 -14.64
C PHE A 32 21.35 11.98 -15.77
N ARG A 33 22.48 11.32 -16.06
CA ARG A 33 23.38 11.73 -17.13
C ARG A 33 22.86 11.37 -18.52
N GLU A 34 22.48 10.12 -18.71
CA GLU A 34 22.08 9.59 -20.03
C GLU A 34 20.77 10.19 -20.52
N TRP A 35 19.83 10.44 -19.62
CA TRP A 35 18.52 11.03 -19.97
C TRP A 35 18.50 12.56 -19.81
N GLY A 36 19.59 13.18 -19.36
CA GLY A 36 19.65 14.62 -19.12
C GLY A 36 18.56 15.09 -18.15
N VAL A 37 18.31 14.32 -17.08
CA VAL A 37 17.20 14.57 -16.16
C VAL A 37 17.42 15.92 -15.45
N THR A 38 16.38 16.74 -15.42
CA THR A 38 16.38 18.02 -14.68
C THR A 38 15.49 17.98 -13.44
N ARG A 39 14.52 17.06 -13.40
CA ARG A 39 13.61 16.88 -12.27
C ARG A 39 13.28 15.41 -12.04
N LEU A 40 13.30 15.01 -10.77
CA LEU A 40 12.82 13.73 -10.27
C LEU A 40 11.63 13.95 -9.33
N THR A 41 10.54 13.22 -9.53
CA THR A 41 9.38 13.26 -8.63
C THR A 41 9.02 11.86 -8.14
N PHE A 42 8.59 11.76 -6.88
CA PHE A 42 8.09 10.51 -6.32
C PHE A 42 7.17 10.75 -5.12
N GLU A 43 6.33 9.77 -4.81
CA GLU A 43 5.50 9.75 -3.60
C GLU A 43 6.37 9.47 -2.37
N TYR A 44 6.19 10.25 -1.30
CA TYR A 44 6.93 10.08 -0.06
C TYR A 44 6.66 8.72 0.61
N ASP A 45 7.72 8.00 0.96
CA ASP A 45 7.65 6.79 1.79
C ASP A 45 8.04 7.12 3.23
N SER A 46 7.11 6.89 4.15
CA SER A 46 7.33 7.11 5.58
C SER A 46 7.99 5.93 6.30
N GLU A 47 8.12 4.76 5.65
CA GLU A 47 8.78 3.61 6.26
C GLU A 47 10.27 3.92 6.49
N PRO A 48 10.88 3.51 7.63
CA PRO A 48 12.25 3.90 7.98
C PRO A 48 13.30 3.56 6.91
N PHE A 49 13.19 2.38 6.28
CA PHE A 49 14.07 2.00 5.18
C PHE A 49 13.85 2.87 3.93
N GLY A 50 12.59 3.17 3.60
CA GLY A 50 12.23 4.06 2.50
C GLY A 50 12.84 5.45 2.66
N LYS A 51 12.74 6.03 3.87
CA LYS A 51 13.37 7.31 4.22
C LYS A 51 14.88 7.33 3.99
N GLU A 52 15.58 6.28 4.42
CA GLU A 52 17.04 6.19 4.26
C GLU A 52 17.44 6.07 2.78
N ARG A 53 16.77 5.19 2.03
CA ARG A 53 16.94 5.06 0.58
C ARG A 53 16.72 6.40 -0.12
N ASP A 54 15.59 7.05 0.15
CA ASP A 54 15.20 8.27 -0.54
C ASP A 54 16.13 9.44 -0.17
N ALA A 55 16.64 9.51 1.06
CA ALA A 55 17.66 10.48 1.45
C ALA A 55 18.96 10.32 0.64
N ALA A 56 19.38 9.09 0.37
CA ALA A 56 20.53 8.82 -0.49
C ALA A 56 20.25 9.26 -1.95
N ILE A 57 19.06 8.99 -2.48
CA ILE A 57 18.69 9.40 -3.85
C ILE A 57 18.58 10.92 -3.97
N VAL A 58 18.01 11.62 -2.99
CA VAL A 58 17.93 13.09 -2.95
C VAL A 58 19.33 13.69 -2.96
N LYS A 59 20.29 13.10 -2.22
CA LYS A 59 21.68 13.54 -2.24
C LYS A 59 22.30 13.38 -3.63
N LEU A 60 22.14 12.22 -4.27
CA LEU A 60 22.64 11.96 -5.63
C LEU A 60 22.02 12.91 -6.67
N ALA A 61 20.71 13.17 -6.56
CA ALA A 61 20.00 14.10 -7.43
C ALA A 61 20.55 15.53 -7.28
N LYS A 62 20.78 15.99 -6.03
CA LYS A 62 21.37 17.30 -5.75
C LYS A 62 22.78 17.43 -6.32
N GLU A 63 23.61 16.40 -6.20
CA GLU A 63 24.96 16.37 -6.79
C GLU A 63 24.94 16.43 -8.31
N ALA A 64 23.91 15.86 -8.95
CA ALA A 64 23.68 15.90 -10.39
C ALA A 64 22.94 17.16 -10.88
N GLY A 65 22.57 18.09 -9.98
CA GLY A 65 21.80 19.29 -10.34
C GLY A 65 20.33 19.03 -10.70
N VAL A 66 19.77 17.91 -10.25
CA VAL A 66 18.38 17.50 -10.48
C VAL A 66 17.49 18.03 -9.37
N GLU A 67 16.41 18.72 -9.73
CA GLU A 67 15.37 19.15 -8.79
C GLU A 67 14.58 17.93 -8.30
N VAL A 68 14.35 17.81 -6.98
CA VAL A 68 13.54 16.72 -6.42
C VAL A 68 12.26 17.27 -5.81
N VAL A 69 11.12 16.75 -6.26
CA VAL A 69 9.79 17.07 -5.71
C VAL A 69 9.18 15.82 -5.11
N ILE A 70 8.83 15.89 -3.83
CA ILE A 70 8.28 14.75 -3.07
C ILE A 70 6.91 15.15 -2.55
N GLU A 71 5.90 14.33 -2.84
CA GLU A 71 4.53 14.56 -2.37
C GLU A 71 4.06 13.42 -1.47
N ASN A 72 3.44 13.74 -0.34
CA ASN A 72 2.89 12.73 0.54
C ASN A 72 1.46 12.37 0.12
N SER A 73 1.26 11.29 -0.64
CA SER A 73 -0.09 10.80 -0.98
C SER A 73 -0.38 9.37 -0.56
N HIS A 74 0.63 8.65 -0.05
CA HIS A 74 0.47 7.29 0.43
C HIS A 74 -0.40 7.22 1.69
N THR A 75 -0.43 8.29 2.47
CA THR A 75 -1.22 8.44 3.70
C THR A 75 -2.22 9.59 3.59
N LEU A 76 -3.28 9.50 4.38
CA LEU A 76 -4.31 10.53 4.47
C LEU A 76 -3.72 11.84 5.01
N TYR A 77 -2.92 11.73 6.07
CA TYR A 77 -2.37 12.86 6.80
C TYR A 77 -0.86 12.97 6.64
N ASP A 78 -0.35 14.15 6.96
CA ASP A 78 1.06 14.35 7.30
C ASP A 78 1.33 13.75 8.68
N LEU A 79 2.14 12.69 8.71
CA LEU A 79 2.45 11.94 9.92
C LEU A 79 3.35 12.73 10.86
N ASP A 80 4.25 13.55 10.33
CA ASP A 80 5.16 14.37 11.13
C ASP A 80 4.37 15.47 11.85
N ARG A 81 3.33 16.01 11.20
CA ARG A 81 2.39 16.92 11.86
C ARG A 81 1.60 16.26 13.00
N ILE A 82 1.21 14.99 12.86
CA ILE A 82 0.56 14.24 13.96
C ILE A 82 1.52 14.09 15.16
N ILE A 83 2.78 13.76 14.88
CA ILE A 83 3.83 13.57 15.88
C ILE A 83 4.15 14.89 16.59
N GLU A 84 4.24 16.01 15.85
CA GLU A 84 4.43 17.36 16.39
C GLU A 84 3.30 17.74 17.36
N LEU A 85 2.04 17.58 16.95
CA LEU A 85 0.87 17.85 17.79
C LEU A 85 0.78 16.95 19.02
N ASN A 86 1.55 15.87 19.07
CA ASN A 86 1.66 14.99 20.22
C ASN A 86 2.96 15.18 21.02
N GLY A 87 3.63 16.32 20.87
CA GLY A 87 4.85 16.65 21.61
C GLY A 87 6.08 15.90 21.10
N HIS A 88 6.23 15.82 19.77
CA HIS A 88 7.33 15.15 19.07
C HIS A 88 7.47 13.65 19.38
N LYS A 89 6.38 12.98 19.74
CA LYS A 89 6.34 11.53 19.95
C LYS A 89 5.14 10.92 19.23
N PRO A 90 5.27 9.75 18.59
CA PRO A 90 4.13 9.10 17.96
C PRO A 90 3.08 8.70 19.02
N PRO A 91 1.77 8.85 18.73
CA PRO A 91 0.73 8.35 19.62
C PRO A 91 0.75 6.83 19.65
N LEU A 92 0.91 6.22 20.84
CA LEU A 92 0.97 4.77 21.01
C LEU A 92 -0.38 4.11 21.33
N THR A 93 -1.44 4.92 21.47
CA THR A 93 -2.81 4.41 21.63
C THR A 93 -3.71 4.97 20.55
N TYR A 94 -4.59 4.11 20.01
CA TYR A 94 -5.50 4.50 18.94
C TYR A 94 -6.46 5.64 19.36
N LYS A 95 -6.90 5.65 20.63
CA LYS A 95 -7.72 6.73 21.20
C LYS A 95 -6.99 8.08 21.18
N ARG A 96 -5.70 8.11 21.53
CA ARG A 96 -4.89 9.34 21.49
C ARG A 96 -4.70 9.81 20.05
N PHE A 97 -4.41 8.89 19.13
CA PHE A 97 -4.32 9.17 17.70
C PHE A 97 -5.61 9.82 17.17
N GLN A 98 -6.78 9.24 17.47
CA GLN A 98 -8.09 9.79 17.10
C GLN A 98 -8.31 11.20 17.66
N ALA A 99 -7.92 11.46 18.91
CA ALA A 99 -8.06 12.77 19.55
C ALA A 99 -7.20 13.85 18.87
N ILE A 100 -6.04 13.48 18.31
CA ILE A 100 -5.16 14.41 17.58
C ILE A 100 -5.76 14.72 16.20
N ILE A 101 -6.07 13.70 15.40
CA ILE A 101 -6.58 13.91 14.03
C ILE A 101 -7.93 14.62 14.01
N SER A 102 -8.72 14.51 15.09
CA SER A 102 -10.01 15.22 15.22
C SER A 102 -9.86 16.74 15.33
N ARG A 103 -8.64 17.23 15.60
CA ARG A 103 -8.30 18.66 15.69
C ARG A 103 -7.51 19.14 14.47
N MET A 104 -7.20 18.24 13.54
CA MET A 104 -6.50 18.55 12.30
C MET A 104 -7.50 18.88 11.20
N GLU A 105 -7.00 19.53 10.15
CA GLU A 105 -7.75 19.67 8.90
C GLU A 105 -8.05 18.29 8.30
N LEU A 106 -9.09 18.25 7.47
CA LEU A 106 -9.42 17.03 6.74
C LEU A 106 -8.27 16.63 5.79
N PRO A 107 -8.13 15.34 5.46
CA PRO A 107 -7.13 14.88 4.49
C PRO A 107 -7.21 15.67 3.18
N LYS A 108 -6.08 15.88 2.49
CA LYS A 108 -6.12 16.49 1.16
C LYS A 108 -7.03 15.69 0.22
N LYS A 109 -7.75 16.37 -0.66
CA LYS A 109 -8.55 15.72 -1.71
C LYS A 109 -7.64 14.96 -2.69
N PRO A 110 -8.13 13.87 -3.31
CA PRO A 110 -7.42 13.25 -4.42
C PRO A 110 -7.24 14.26 -5.56
N VAL A 111 -6.08 14.22 -6.20
CA VAL A 111 -5.82 15.01 -7.41
C VAL A 111 -6.48 14.34 -8.62
N SER A 112 -6.70 15.12 -9.69
CA SER A 112 -7.20 14.59 -10.96
C SER A 112 -6.18 13.66 -11.62
N THR A 113 -6.67 12.70 -12.40
CA THR A 113 -5.81 11.89 -13.26
C THR A 113 -5.09 12.75 -14.30
N VAL A 114 -3.92 12.31 -14.73
CA VAL A 114 -3.16 12.96 -15.79
C VAL A 114 -3.90 12.78 -17.12
N ILE A 115 -4.02 13.85 -17.89
CA ILE A 115 -4.70 13.85 -19.19
C ILE A 115 -3.70 13.92 -20.34
N SER A 116 -4.09 13.43 -21.53
CA SER A 116 -3.24 13.40 -22.71
C SER A 116 -2.67 14.78 -23.07
N GLN A 117 -3.43 15.87 -22.89
CA GLN A 117 -2.97 17.23 -23.16
C GLN A 117 -1.77 17.64 -22.30
N GLN A 118 -1.68 17.15 -21.05
CA GLN A 118 -0.52 17.42 -20.20
C GLN A 118 0.71 16.66 -20.71
N MET A 119 0.50 15.44 -21.23
CA MET A 119 1.56 14.57 -21.75
C MET A 119 2.08 14.99 -23.13
N GLU A 120 1.30 15.76 -23.90
CA GLU A 120 1.71 16.26 -25.23
C GLU A 120 2.99 17.11 -25.20
N THR A 121 3.24 17.80 -24.08
CA THR A 121 4.44 18.65 -23.88
C THR A 121 5.66 17.88 -23.37
N CYS A 122 5.51 16.61 -22.99
CA CYS A 122 6.56 15.75 -22.45
C CYS A 122 6.62 14.39 -23.15
N LYS A 123 6.53 14.40 -24.49
CA LYS A 123 6.69 13.19 -25.30
C LYS A 123 8.06 12.56 -25.05
N VAL A 124 8.07 11.26 -24.89
CA VAL A 124 9.28 10.44 -24.79
C VAL A 124 9.44 9.69 -26.09
N ASP A 125 10.62 9.75 -26.68
CA ASP A 125 10.95 8.95 -27.86
C ASP A 125 11.12 7.48 -27.44
N ILE A 126 10.08 6.68 -27.67
CA ILE A 126 10.07 5.25 -27.37
C ILE A 126 10.77 4.51 -28.50
N GLN A 127 11.92 3.92 -28.17
CA GLN A 127 12.71 3.11 -29.12
C GLN A 127 11.99 1.79 -29.45
N GLU A 128 12.25 1.22 -30.64
CA GLU A 128 11.65 -0.06 -31.05
C GLU A 128 12.04 -1.21 -30.11
N ASN A 129 13.24 -1.17 -29.53
CA ASN A 129 13.74 -2.15 -28.57
C ASN A 129 13.35 -1.84 -27.11
N HIS A 130 12.34 -1.00 -26.86
CA HIS A 130 11.92 -0.63 -25.50
C HIS A 130 11.60 -1.85 -24.65
N ASP A 131 10.88 -2.83 -25.21
CA ASP A 131 10.43 -3.99 -24.44
C ASP A 131 11.60 -4.88 -24.01
N ASP A 132 12.68 -4.95 -24.79
CA ASP A 132 13.89 -5.71 -24.45
C ASP A 132 14.70 -5.08 -23.30
N VAL A 133 14.69 -3.75 -23.19
CA VAL A 133 15.53 -3.00 -22.23
C VAL A 133 14.75 -2.60 -20.98
N TYR A 134 13.50 -2.19 -21.15
CA TYR A 134 12.68 -1.54 -20.13
C TYR A 134 11.28 -2.16 -19.98
N GLY A 135 10.96 -3.22 -20.72
CA GLY A 135 9.67 -3.91 -20.67
C GLY A 135 9.36 -4.45 -19.27
N VAL A 136 8.07 -4.64 -18.96
CA VAL A 136 7.68 -5.23 -17.67
C VAL A 136 8.07 -6.72 -17.68
N PRO A 137 8.85 -7.20 -16.68
CA PRO A 137 9.32 -8.58 -16.69
C PRO A 137 8.18 -9.57 -16.44
N SER A 138 8.24 -10.73 -17.09
CA SER A 138 7.35 -11.85 -16.78
C SER A 138 7.82 -12.64 -15.55
N LEU A 139 6.97 -13.50 -15.01
CA LEU A 139 7.36 -14.39 -13.91
C LEU A 139 8.45 -15.38 -14.36
N GLU A 140 8.35 -15.88 -15.58
CA GLU A 140 9.34 -16.78 -16.19
C GLU A 140 10.69 -16.08 -16.40
N GLU A 141 10.70 -14.81 -16.83
CA GLU A 141 11.93 -14.00 -16.94
C GLU A 141 12.64 -13.86 -15.60
N LEU A 142 11.86 -13.73 -14.52
CA LEU A 142 12.38 -13.64 -13.15
C LEU A 142 12.74 -15.01 -12.54
N GLY A 143 12.56 -16.11 -13.28
CA GLY A 143 12.91 -17.46 -12.85
C GLY A 143 11.88 -18.15 -11.96
N PHE A 144 10.64 -17.66 -11.91
CA PHE A 144 9.56 -18.33 -11.17
C PHE A 144 8.91 -19.44 -12.01
N PRO A 145 8.58 -20.59 -11.40
CA PRO A 145 7.81 -21.63 -12.08
C PRO A 145 6.36 -21.18 -12.26
N THR A 146 5.86 -21.23 -13.50
CA THR A 146 4.47 -20.86 -13.84
C THR A 146 3.62 -22.01 -14.33
N ASP A 147 4.21 -23.19 -14.53
CA ASP A 147 3.49 -24.41 -14.90
C ASP A 147 2.44 -24.76 -13.84
N GLY A 148 1.17 -24.82 -14.26
CA GLY A 148 0.05 -25.10 -13.37
C GLY A 148 -0.33 -23.95 -12.42
N LEU A 149 0.21 -22.75 -12.61
CA LEU A 149 -0.15 -21.59 -11.80
C LEU A 149 -1.60 -21.17 -12.09
N ALA A 150 -2.45 -21.22 -11.07
CA ALA A 150 -3.82 -20.74 -11.15
C ALA A 150 -3.86 -19.21 -11.37
N PRO A 151 -4.92 -18.67 -12.00
CA PRO A 151 -5.12 -17.23 -12.08
C PRO A 151 -5.07 -16.59 -10.69
N ALA A 152 -4.45 -15.41 -10.60
CA ALA A 152 -4.32 -14.72 -9.32
C ALA A 152 -5.68 -14.37 -8.73
N VAL A 153 -5.92 -14.79 -7.48
CA VAL A 153 -7.13 -14.42 -6.71
C VAL A 153 -7.23 -12.89 -6.54
N TRP A 154 -6.07 -12.25 -6.38
CA TRP A 154 -5.91 -10.80 -6.27
C TRP A 154 -5.15 -10.28 -7.48
N GLN A 155 -5.89 -10.05 -8.57
CA GLN A 155 -5.35 -9.37 -9.74
C GLN A 155 -4.79 -7.99 -9.34
N GLY A 156 -3.56 -7.68 -9.74
CA GLY A 156 -2.91 -6.38 -9.50
C GLY A 156 -3.37 -5.29 -10.48
N GLY A 157 -3.04 -4.04 -10.17
CA GLY A 157 -3.33 -2.87 -11.01
C GLY A 157 -4.30 -1.86 -10.40
N GLU A 158 -4.20 -0.61 -10.86
CA GLU A 158 -5.12 0.48 -10.57
C GLU A 158 -6.50 0.21 -11.18
N THR A 159 -6.56 -0.31 -12.41
CA THR A 159 -7.83 -0.62 -13.09
C THR A 159 -8.70 -1.54 -12.25
N GLU A 160 -8.13 -2.64 -11.75
CA GLU A 160 -8.83 -3.57 -10.86
C GLU A 160 -9.17 -2.91 -9.52
N ALA A 161 -8.25 -2.11 -8.97
CA ALA A 161 -8.47 -1.42 -7.71
C ALA A 161 -9.69 -0.47 -7.74
N LEU A 162 -9.83 0.31 -8.82
CA LEU A 162 -10.95 1.22 -9.04
C LEU A 162 -12.26 0.45 -9.25
N ALA A 163 -12.23 -0.63 -10.04
CA ALA A 163 -13.40 -1.50 -10.22
C ALA A 163 -13.86 -2.13 -8.91
N ARG A 164 -12.93 -2.58 -8.06
CA ARG A 164 -13.24 -3.10 -6.72
C ARG A 164 -13.73 -2.02 -5.77
N LEU A 165 -13.21 -0.79 -5.86
CA LEU A 165 -13.70 0.34 -5.07
C LEU A 165 -15.17 0.62 -5.40
N ASP A 166 -15.55 0.65 -6.67
CA ASP A 166 -16.95 0.89 -7.07
C ASP A 166 -17.88 -0.21 -6.52
N LYS A 167 -17.53 -1.48 -6.72
CA LYS A 167 -18.26 -2.63 -6.14
C LYS A 167 -18.33 -2.57 -4.61
N HIS A 168 -17.25 -2.11 -3.96
CA HIS A 168 -17.20 -1.95 -2.51
C HIS A 168 -18.21 -0.91 -2.02
N LEU A 169 -18.32 0.22 -2.72
CA LEU A 169 -19.23 1.31 -2.39
C LEU A 169 -20.69 0.91 -2.64
N GLU A 170 -20.98 0.19 -3.73
CA GLU A 170 -22.31 -0.39 -4.00
C GLU A 170 -22.76 -1.31 -2.85
N ARG A 171 -21.89 -2.25 -2.45
CA ARG A 171 -22.17 -3.16 -1.34
C ARG A 171 -22.40 -2.39 -0.03
N LYS A 172 -21.59 -1.36 0.26
CA LYS A 172 -21.77 -0.53 1.46
C LYS A 172 -23.06 0.28 1.43
N ALA A 173 -23.45 0.82 0.28
CA ALA A 173 -24.72 1.52 0.11
C ALA A 173 -25.89 0.58 0.43
N TRP A 174 -25.82 -0.65 -0.07
CA TRP A 174 -26.81 -1.68 0.21
C TRP A 174 -26.86 -2.04 1.71
N VAL A 175 -25.72 -2.36 2.33
CA VAL A 175 -25.67 -2.69 3.78
C VAL A 175 -26.21 -1.52 4.62
N ALA A 176 -25.82 -0.29 4.33
CA ALA A 176 -26.27 0.88 5.10
C ALA A 176 -27.80 1.11 5.07
N ASN A 177 -28.48 0.57 4.06
CA ASN A 177 -29.92 0.66 3.86
C ASN A 177 -30.68 -0.60 4.32
N TYR A 178 -30.07 -1.79 4.23
CA TYR A 178 -30.79 -3.06 4.29
C TYR A 178 -30.26 -4.09 5.29
N GLU A 179 -29.02 -3.99 5.80
CA GLU A 179 -28.45 -5.05 6.65
C GLU A 179 -27.47 -4.54 7.72
N ARG A 180 -27.34 -5.29 8.83
CA ARG A 180 -26.25 -5.07 9.79
C ARG A 180 -25.10 -6.02 9.48
N PRO A 181 -23.84 -5.55 9.36
CA PRO A 181 -22.72 -6.43 9.08
C PRO A 181 -22.57 -7.46 10.22
N ARG A 182 -22.62 -8.75 9.86
CA ARG A 182 -22.33 -9.88 10.75
C ARG A 182 -21.26 -10.75 10.12
N MET A 183 -20.33 -11.23 10.95
CA MET A 183 -19.33 -12.18 10.51
C MET A 183 -19.98 -13.54 10.23
N ASN A 184 -19.56 -14.19 9.15
CA ASN A 184 -19.92 -15.56 8.81
C ASN A 184 -18.72 -16.26 8.13
N ALA A 185 -18.85 -17.55 7.84
CA ALA A 185 -17.79 -18.33 7.19
C ALA A 185 -17.35 -17.73 5.84
N ASN A 186 -18.30 -17.20 5.04
CA ASN A 186 -18.00 -16.57 3.74
C ASN A 186 -17.12 -15.32 3.87
N SER A 187 -17.07 -14.70 5.05
CA SER A 187 -16.19 -13.54 5.31
C SER A 187 -14.70 -13.90 5.34
N LEU A 188 -14.37 -15.18 5.45
CA LEU A 188 -12.99 -15.68 5.44
C LEU A 188 -12.41 -15.78 4.03
N LEU A 189 -13.27 -15.86 3.01
CA LEU A 189 -12.86 -15.95 1.61
C LEU A 189 -12.41 -14.59 1.07
N ALA A 190 -11.54 -14.60 0.07
CA ALA A 190 -11.14 -13.39 -0.64
C ALA A 190 -12.36 -12.70 -1.25
N SER A 191 -12.62 -11.46 -0.81
CA SER A 191 -13.78 -10.71 -1.29
C SER A 191 -13.48 -9.99 -2.61
N PRO A 192 -14.39 -10.01 -3.60
CA PRO A 192 -14.27 -9.18 -4.80
C PRO A 192 -14.42 -7.68 -4.51
N THR A 193 -14.71 -7.30 -3.26
CA THR A 193 -14.76 -5.90 -2.78
C THR A 193 -13.62 -5.55 -1.82
N GLY A 194 -12.66 -6.45 -1.64
CA GLY A 194 -11.49 -6.21 -0.80
C GLY A 194 -10.52 -5.22 -1.44
N LEU A 195 -9.96 -4.32 -0.63
CA LEU A 195 -9.14 -3.20 -1.10
C LEU A 195 -7.71 -3.19 -0.52
N SER A 196 -7.40 -4.06 0.45
CA SER A 196 -6.15 -3.95 1.22
C SER A 196 -4.87 -4.13 0.40
N PRO A 197 -4.76 -5.05 -0.59
CA PRO A 197 -3.55 -5.14 -1.41
C PRO A 197 -3.35 -3.86 -2.22
N TYR A 198 -4.42 -3.33 -2.82
CA TYR A 198 -4.37 -2.12 -3.66
C TYR A 198 -3.98 -0.87 -2.87
N LEU A 199 -4.46 -0.74 -1.63
CA LEU A 199 -4.03 0.33 -0.72
C LEU A 199 -2.55 0.19 -0.30
N ARG A 200 -2.03 -1.05 -0.19
CA ARG A 200 -0.61 -1.29 0.14
C ARG A 200 0.33 -0.97 -1.01
N PHE A 201 -0.07 -1.27 -2.24
CA PHE A 201 0.76 -1.04 -3.44
C PHE A 201 0.55 0.34 -4.08
N GLY A 202 -0.36 1.17 -3.55
CA GLY A 202 -0.68 2.47 -4.14
C GLY A 202 -1.56 2.39 -5.40
N CYS A 203 -1.98 1.18 -5.82
CA CYS A 203 -2.96 1.01 -6.91
C CYS A 203 -4.32 1.67 -6.58
N LEU A 204 -4.63 1.87 -5.30
CA LEU A 204 -5.76 2.67 -4.86
C LEU A 204 -5.30 3.80 -3.94
N SER A 205 -5.63 5.04 -4.32
CA SER A 205 -5.42 6.19 -3.42
C SER A 205 -6.28 6.07 -2.17
N CYS A 206 -5.63 6.15 -1.00
CA CYS A 206 -6.32 6.18 0.29
C CYS A 206 -7.22 7.43 0.43
N ARG A 207 -6.82 8.56 -0.17
CA ARG A 207 -7.58 9.82 -0.21
C ARG A 207 -8.82 9.68 -1.08
N LEU A 208 -8.69 9.06 -2.25
CA LEU A 208 -9.85 8.76 -3.10
C LEU A 208 -10.86 7.89 -2.35
N PHE A 209 -10.40 6.81 -1.71
CA PHE A 209 -11.29 5.94 -0.95
C PHE A 209 -11.97 6.67 0.21
N TYR A 210 -11.23 7.50 0.96
CA TYR A 210 -11.77 8.32 2.05
C TYR A 210 -12.91 9.23 1.57
N TYR A 211 -12.68 9.99 0.50
CA TYR A 211 -13.68 10.94 -0.02
C TYR A 211 -14.88 10.26 -0.67
N ARG A 212 -14.68 9.14 -1.39
CA ARG A 212 -15.80 8.37 -1.94
C ARG A 212 -16.68 7.77 -0.84
N LEU A 213 -16.09 7.33 0.28
CA LEU A 213 -16.85 6.92 1.47
C LEU A 213 -17.61 8.09 2.10
N TRP A 214 -16.96 9.25 2.23
CA TRP A 214 -17.59 10.46 2.76
C TRP A 214 -18.82 10.86 1.94
N GLU A 215 -18.68 10.92 0.61
CA GLU A 215 -19.76 11.28 -0.31
C GLU A 215 -20.92 10.29 -0.24
N LEU A 216 -20.62 8.98 -0.25
CA LEU A 216 -21.63 7.94 -0.11
C LEU A 216 -22.39 8.08 1.21
N TYR A 217 -21.67 8.31 2.32
CA TYR A 217 -22.29 8.50 3.63
C TYR A 217 -23.21 9.71 3.65
N LYS A 218 -22.77 10.86 3.10
CA LYS A 218 -23.61 12.06 3.02
C LYS A 218 -24.87 11.82 2.20
N LYS A 219 -24.78 11.07 1.09
CA LYS A 219 -25.94 10.69 0.28
C LYS A 219 -26.92 9.81 1.06
N VAL A 220 -26.43 8.75 1.71
CA VAL A 220 -27.28 7.77 2.43
C VAL A 220 -27.86 8.33 3.74
N LYS A 221 -27.09 9.13 4.48
CA LYS A 221 -27.46 9.65 5.81
C LYS A 221 -27.90 11.13 5.77
N ARG A 222 -28.43 11.59 4.63
CA ARG A 222 -29.06 12.92 4.47
C ARG A 222 -28.18 14.07 4.95
N ASN A 223 -26.96 14.16 4.42
CA ASN A 223 -25.96 15.19 4.73
C ASN A 223 -25.43 15.23 6.17
N SER A 224 -25.63 14.16 6.96
CA SER A 224 -24.99 14.03 8.27
C SER A 224 -23.46 13.93 8.16
N THR A 225 -22.75 14.47 9.15
CA THR A 225 -21.29 14.33 9.26
C THR A 225 -20.89 12.88 9.51
N PRO A 226 -19.96 12.30 8.72
CA PRO A 226 -19.50 10.94 8.94
C PRO A 226 -18.71 10.80 10.26
N PRO A 227 -18.95 9.75 11.06
CA PRO A 227 -18.13 9.46 12.23
C PRO A 227 -16.77 8.87 11.82
N LEU A 228 -15.73 9.02 12.66
CA LEU A 228 -14.41 8.45 12.40
C LEU A 228 -14.42 6.92 12.23
N SER A 229 -15.38 6.24 12.86
CA SER A 229 -15.55 4.78 12.73
C SER A 229 -15.82 4.34 11.30
N LEU A 230 -16.39 5.20 10.44
CA LEU A 230 -16.57 4.92 9.01
C LEU A 230 -15.23 4.64 8.32
N TYR A 231 -14.18 5.34 8.77
CA TYR A 231 -12.83 5.28 8.22
C TYR A 231 -11.90 4.35 9.02
N GLY A 232 -12.44 3.56 9.95
CA GLY A 232 -11.65 2.83 10.94
C GLY A 232 -10.49 2.03 10.35
N GLN A 233 -10.69 1.34 9.22
CA GLN A 233 -9.60 0.59 8.58
C GLN A 233 -8.49 1.48 8.01
N LEU A 234 -8.84 2.62 7.40
CA LEU A 234 -7.86 3.59 6.92
C LEU A 234 -7.12 4.23 8.11
N LEU A 235 -7.84 4.59 9.17
CA LEU A 235 -7.25 5.23 10.35
C LEU A 235 -6.35 4.28 11.15
N TRP A 236 -6.66 2.98 11.21
CA TRP A 236 -5.74 1.99 11.78
C TRP A 236 -4.45 1.86 10.96
N ARG A 237 -4.55 1.94 9.63
CA ARG A 237 -3.36 2.01 8.76
C ARG A 237 -2.53 3.26 9.06
N GLU A 238 -3.14 4.45 9.10
CA GLU A 238 -2.46 5.71 9.46
C GLU A 238 -1.79 5.65 10.84
N PHE A 239 -2.46 5.04 11.83
CA PHE A 239 -1.94 4.87 13.18
C PHE A 239 -0.62 4.07 13.18
N PHE A 240 -0.56 2.95 12.45
CA PHE A 240 0.67 2.16 12.37
C PHE A 240 1.77 2.86 11.57
N TYR A 241 1.45 3.54 10.46
CA TYR A 241 2.45 4.37 9.76
C TYR A 241 3.03 5.47 10.66
N THR A 242 2.19 6.15 11.43
CA THR A 242 2.62 7.19 12.38
C THR A 242 3.52 6.60 13.47
N ALA A 243 3.23 5.40 13.96
CA ALA A 243 4.04 4.74 14.99
C ALA A 243 5.39 4.24 14.46
N ALA A 244 5.44 3.81 13.20
CA ALA A 244 6.63 3.24 12.58
C ALA A 244 7.62 4.28 12.03
N THR A 245 7.13 5.42 11.52
CA THR A 245 7.91 6.37 10.69
C THR A 245 9.22 6.88 11.29
N ASN A 246 9.33 6.96 12.62
CA ASN A 246 10.53 7.42 13.35
C ASN A 246 11.17 6.32 14.21
N ASN A 247 10.79 5.05 14.01
CA ASN A 247 11.32 3.91 14.74
C ASN A 247 11.94 2.89 13.76
N PRO A 248 13.26 2.96 13.50
CA PRO A 248 13.94 2.04 12.58
C PRO A 248 13.97 0.58 13.07
N LYS A 249 13.56 0.32 14.33
CA LYS A 249 13.48 -1.01 14.92
C LYS A 249 12.04 -1.46 15.12
N PHE A 250 11.07 -0.83 14.47
CA PHE A 250 9.64 -1.11 14.66
C PHE A 250 9.26 -2.58 14.40
N ASP A 251 9.98 -3.24 13.50
CA ASP A 251 9.81 -4.65 13.09
C ASP A 251 10.62 -5.65 13.93
N ARG A 252 11.35 -5.18 14.95
CA ARG A 252 12.19 -6.03 15.84
C ARG A 252 11.75 -5.89 17.29
N MET A 253 12.11 -6.89 18.10
CA MET A 253 11.92 -6.84 19.55
C MET A 253 13.07 -6.10 20.24
N GLU A 254 14.30 -6.54 20.01
CA GLU A 254 15.48 -5.99 20.68
C GLU A 254 15.77 -4.55 20.26
N GLY A 255 15.85 -3.66 21.25
CA GLY A 255 16.11 -2.23 21.05
C GLY A 255 14.94 -1.44 20.47
N ASN A 256 13.76 -2.05 20.29
CA ASN A 256 12.55 -1.34 19.91
C ASN A 256 11.91 -0.69 21.15
N PRO A 257 11.85 0.66 21.23
CA PRO A 257 11.45 1.37 22.45
C PRO A 257 9.98 1.16 22.86
N ILE A 258 9.14 0.63 21.96
CA ILE A 258 7.72 0.40 22.23
C ILE A 258 7.37 -1.10 22.34
N CYS A 259 8.35 -1.99 22.19
CA CYS A 259 8.16 -3.43 22.25
C CYS A 259 8.57 -3.98 23.62
N ILE A 260 7.69 -4.76 24.23
CA ILE A 260 8.00 -5.48 25.47
C ILE A 260 9.00 -6.59 25.15
N GLN A 261 10.02 -6.73 25.98
CA GLN A 261 11.01 -7.79 25.84
C GLN A 261 10.44 -9.08 26.43
N ILE A 262 10.24 -10.07 25.57
CA ILE A 262 9.71 -11.38 25.94
C ILE A 262 10.75 -12.43 25.52
N PRO A 263 11.13 -13.36 26.41
CA PRO A 263 12.08 -14.42 26.07
C PRO A 263 11.38 -15.48 25.21
N TRP A 264 11.06 -15.15 23.96
CA TRP A 264 10.47 -16.08 23.02
C TRP A 264 11.42 -17.26 22.73
N ASP A 265 10.87 -18.46 22.67
CA ASP A 265 11.64 -19.66 22.34
C ASP A 265 12.15 -19.61 20.89
N ARG A 266 13.35 -20.19 20.68
CA ARG A 266 13.85 -20.48 19.33
C ARG A 266 13.54 -21.92 18.98
N ASN A 267 12.41 -22.13 18.31
CA ASN A 267 11.97 -23.45 17.87
C ASN A 267 11.75 -23.50 16.34
N PRO A 268 12.81 -23.76 15.55
CA PRO A 268 12.72 -23.79 14.10
C PRO A 268 11.75 -24.85 13.57
N GLU A 269 11.62 -25.98 14.25
CA GLU A 269 10.73 -27.07 13.84
C GLU A 269 9.25 -26.66 14.00
N ALA A 270 8.89 -26.10 15.15
CA ALA A 270 7.53 -25.60 15.39
C ALA A 270 7.18 -24.46 14.43
N LEU A 271 8.12 -23.53 14.20
CA LEU A 271 7.95 -22.44 13.24
C LEU A 271 7.74 -22.96 11.82
N ALA A 272 8.49 -23.98 11.39
CA ALA A 272 8.31 -24.58 10.07
C ALA A 272 6.94 -25.24 9.93
N LYS A 273 6.51 -26.02 10.94
CA LYS A 273 5.16 -26.62 10.96
C LYS A 273 4.07 -25.56 10.87
N TRP A 274 4.18 -24.47 11.62
CA TRP A 274 3.23 -23.35 11.55
C TRP A 274 3.24 -22.69 10.16
N ALA A 275 4.41 -22.35 9.64
CA ALA A 275 4.54 -21.66 8.36
C ALA A 275 4.01 -22.51 7.19
N GLU A 276 4.21 -23.83 7.23
CA GLU A 276 3.77 -24.77 6.20
C GLU A 276 2.32 -25.27 6.38
N GLY A 277 1.63 -24.89 7.46
CA GLY A 277 0.27 -25.38 7.74
C GLY A 277 0.24 -26.87 8.07
N LYS A 278 1.19 -27.32 8.91
CA LYS A 278 1.36 -28.71 9.37
C LYS A 278 1.40 -28.79 10.90
N THR A 279 0.66 -27.93 11.58
CA THR A 279 0.57 -27.88 13.04
C THR A 279 -0.23 -29.05 13.61
N GLY A 280 -1.10 -29.66 12.79
CA GLY A 280 -2.05 -30.69 13.22
C GLY A 280 -3.37 -30.10 13.74
N PHE A 281 -3.51 -28.77 13.73
CA PHE A 281 -4.76 -28.07 14.04
C PHE A 281 -5.41 -27.61 12.73
N PRO A 282 -6.46 -28.29 12.24
CA PRO A 282 -7.01 -28.05 10.90
C PRO A 282 -7.39 -26.58 10.63
N TRP A 283 -7.84 -25.86 11.66
CA TRP A 283 -8.16 -24.43 11.55
C TRP A 283 -6.93 -23.57 11.24
N ILE A 284 -5.83 -23.77 11.95
CA ILE A 284 -4.56 -23.03 11.76
C ILE A 284 -3.95 -23.42 10.42
N ASP A 285 -3.93 -24.72 10.13
CA ASP A 285 -3.36 -25.27 8.90
C ASP A 285 -4.10 -24.77 7.65
N ALA A 286 -5.44 -24.68 7.71
CA ALA A 286 -6.25 -24.13 6.63
C ALA A 286 -5.98 -22.63 6.39
N ILE A 287 -5.84 -21.83 7.45
CA ILE A 287 -5.52 -20.40 7.32
C ILE A 287 -4.14 -20.20 6.70
N MET A 288 -3.13 -20.95 7.16
CA MET A 288 -1.77 -20.85 6.65
C MET A 288 -1.68 -21.34 5.19
N THR A 289 -2.47 -22.36 4.84
CA THR A 289 -2.62 -22.81 3.45
C THR A 289 -3.25 -21.73 2.57
N GLN A 290 -4.34 -21.11 3.02
CA GLN A 290 -4.99 -20.00 2.29
C GLN A 290 -4.02 -18.82 2.11
N LEU A 291 -3.28 -18.44 3.16
CA LEU A 291 -2.29 -17.36 3.07
C LEU A 291 -1.22 -17.65 2.03
N ARG A 292 -0.71 -18.89 1.98
CA ARG A 292 0.32 -19.31 1.03
C ARG A 292 -0.19 -19.35 -0.41
N GLN A 293 -1.43 -19.78 -0.63
CA GLN A 293 -2.02 -19.92 -1.96
C GLN A 293 -2.57 -18.60 -2.53
N GLU A 294 -3.16 -17.76 -1.68
CA GLU A 294 -3.92 -16.59 -2.12
C GLU A 294 -3.26 -15.25 -1.73
N GLY A 295 -2.29 -15.24 -0.81
CA GLY A 295 -1.62 -14.03 -0.35
C GLY A 295 -2.47 -13.11 0.53
N TRP A 296 -3.68 -13.54 0.92
CA TRP A 296 -4.57 -12.79 1.80
C TRP A 296 -5.37 -13.70 2.72
N ILE A 297 -5.48 -13.30 3.98
CA ILE A 297 -6.40 -13.89 4.95
C ILE A 297 -7.12 -12.80 5.73
N HIS A 298 -8.34 -13.10 6.17
CA HIS A 298 -9.18 -12.21 6.97
C HIS A 298 -8.49 -11.81 8.28
N HIS A 299 -8.73 -10.59 8.78
CA HIS A 299 -8.05 -10.06 9.98
C HIS A 299 -8.20 -10.95 11.22
N LEU A 300 -9.38 -11.55 11.44
CA LEU A 300 -9.58 -12.51 12.54
C LEU A 300 -8.82 -13.82 12.34
N ALA A 301 -8.61 -14.26 11.09
CA ALA A 301 -7.76 -15.41 10.79
C ALA A 301 -6.29 -15.08 11.10
N ARG A 302 -5.84 -13.85 10.82
CA ARG A 302 -4.50 -13.37 11.22
C ARG A 302 -4.32 -13.42 12.73
N HIS A 303 -5.32 -12.96 13.49
CA HIS A 303 -5.27 -13.05 14.96
C HIS A 303 -5.15 -14.51 15.42
N ALA A 304 -5.91 -15.44 14.84
CA ALA A 304 -5.87 -16.84 15.22
C ALA A 304 -4.47 -17.45 15.02
N VAL A 305 -3.86 -17.26 13.84
CA VAL A 305 -2.54 -17.85 13.55
C VAL A 305 -1.40 -17.12 14.26
N ALA A 306 -1.53 -15.81 14.50
CA ALA A 306 -0.52 -15.03 15.23
C ALA A 306 -0.54 -15.29 16.73
N CYS A 307 -1.70 -15.59 17.33
CA CYS A 307 -1.80 -16.01 18.73
C CYS A 307 -1.37 -17.46 18.95
N PHE A 308 -1.47 -18.30 17.91
CA PHE A 308 -1.08 -19.71 17.99
C PHE A 308 0.45 -19.88 17.97
N LEU A 309 1.13 -19.05 17.17
CA LEU A 309 2.60 -19.01 17.09
C LEU A 309 3.19 -18.41 18.37
#